data_AF-A0A3D4EZW2-F1
#
_entry.id   AF-A0A3D4EZW2-F1
#
_cell.length_a   1.000
_cell.length_b   1.000
_cell.length_c   1.000
_cell.angle_alpha   90.00
_cell.angle_beta   90.00
_cell.angle_gamma   90.00
#
_symmetry.space_group_name_H-M   'P 1'
#
loop_
_entity.id
_entity.type
_entity.pdbx_description
1 polymer ?
#
loop_
_entity_poly.entity_id
_entity_poly.type
_entity_poly.pdbx_seq_one_letter_code
_entity_poly.pdbx_strand_id
1 'polypeptide(L)'
;MKFLFPVTVILLATQAFAELKLPHIFGSQMVLQRDKPARIWGWADVEKEIVITFAGQRKSIVSGKDGKWEISLDPMPANATGQALEIVSEDHSIIFDDVLLGDVWICGGQSNMEWRLRSSRDADIEIPSARYPAIRFIRIEPEGLPEPQDDFPSENGAGIWNQCSPETIGDCSGVAYFFGQRLHRRLNVPIGLVNAAWGGTMAQHWVTRRTLKTL
;
A
#
# COMPACT_ATOMS: atom_id res chain seq x y z
N MET A 1 17.87 -66.54 -7.05
CA MET A 1 16.56 -65.87 -6.87
C MET A 1 16.81 -64.54 -6.17
N LYS A 2 16.74 -63.42 -6.89
CA LYS A 2 16.84 -62.07 -6.30
C LYS A 2 15.43 -61.47 -6.28
N PHE A 3 14.86 -61.33 -5.08
CA PHE A 3 13.56 -60.69 -4.88
C PHE A 3 13.75 -59.17 -4.95
N LEU A 4 13.10 -58.51 -5.91
CA LEU A 4 12.97 -57.06 -6.01
C LEU A 4 11.78 -56.64 -5.13
N PHE A 5 12.04 -55.91 -4.05
CA PHE A 5 11.00 -55.26 -3.25
C PHE A 5 10.67 -53.89 -3.86
N PRO A 6 9.37 -53.56 -4.05
CA PRO A 6 8.98 -52.22 -4.48
C PRO A 6 9.07 -51.27 -3.30
N VAL A 7 9.84 -50.19 -3.45
CA VAL A 7 9.87 -49.08 -2.48
C VAL A 7 8.70 -48.15 -2.81
N THR A 8 7.69 -48.12 -1.95
CA THR A 8 6.57 -47.17 -2.05
C THR A 8 7.00 -45.83 -1.47
N VAL A 9 7.15 -44.82 -2.32
CA VAL A 9 7.41 -43.44 -1.91
C VAL A 9 6.09 -42.80 -1.48
N ILE A 10 5.94 -42.51 -0.19
CA ILE A 10 4.81 -41.76 0.35
C ILE A 10 5.11 -40.27 0.15
N LEU A 11 4.43 -39.61 -0.80
CA LEU A 11 4.41 -38.16 -0.88
C LEU A 11 3.56 -37.63 0.28
N LEU A 12 4.21 -37.09 1.31
CA LEU A 12 3.56 -36.22 2.27
C LEU A 12 3.22 -34.91 1.56
N ALA A 13 1.93 -34.71 1.27
CA ALA A 13 1.43 -33.41 0.86
C ALA A 13 1.57 -32.45 2.05
N THR A 14 2.60 -31.62 2.02
CA THR A 14 2.67 -30.43 2.86
C THR A 14 1.49 -29.53 2.49
N GLN A 15 0.50 -29.41 3.37
CA GLN A 15 -0.47 -28.31 3.27
C GLN A 15 0.33 -27.02 3.42
N ALA A 16 0.51 -26.29 2.32
CA ALA A 16 0.94 -24.91 2.39
C ALA A 16 -0.22 -24.13 3.02
N PHE A 17 0.01 -23.56 4.20
CA PHE A 17 -0.91 -22.60 4.80
C PHE A 17 -0.83 -21.31 3.95
N ALA A 18 -1.84 -21.01 3.12
CA ALA A 18 -1.90 -19.71 2.48
C ALA A 18 -2.56 -18.73 3.46
N GLU A 19 -1.69 -18.10 4.24
CA GLU A 19 -2.01 -17.07 5.22
C GLU A 19 -2.76 -15.89 4.57
N LEU A 20 -3.77 -15.36 5.26
CA LEU A 20 -4.42 -14.10 4.89
C LEU A 20 -3.34 -13.03 4.70
N LYS A 21 -3.28 -12.41 3.52
CA LYS A 21 -2.27 -11.40 3.17
C LYS A 21 -2.90 -10.25 2.40
N LEU A 22 -2.42 -9.05 2.65
CA LEU A 22 -2.70 -7.86 1.82
C LEU A 22 -1.41 -7.33 1.20
N PRO A 23 -1.50 -6.62 0.06
CA PRO A 23 -0.34 -5.95 -0.53
C PRO A 23 0.16 -4.83 0.38
N HIS A 24 1.46 -4.51 0.29
CA HIS A 24 2.13 -3.55 1.18
C HIS A 24 1.65 -2.10 1.03
N ILE A 25 0.77 -1.82 0.07
CA ILE A 25 0.07 -0.53 0.02
C ILE A 25 -0.90 -0.34 1.19
N PHE A 26 -1.37 -1.43 1.80
CA PHE A 26 -2.17 -1.37 3.03
C PHE A 26 -1.27 -1.42 4.26
N GLY A 27 -1.55 -0.57 5.23
CA GLY A 27 -0.78 -0.47 6.45
C GLY A 27 -1.44 0.43 7.48
N SER A 28 -0.99 0.34 8.74
CA SER A 28 -1.38 1.30 9.76
C SER A 28 -0.94 2.71 9.37
N GLN A 29 -1.66 3.74 9.82
CA GLN A 29 -1.45 5.15 9.48
C GLN A 29 -1.70 5.50 7.99
N MET A 30 -2.31 4.61 7.20
CA MET A 30 -2.65 4.93 5.81
C MET A 30 -3.83 5.91 5.69
N VAL A 31 -4.03 6.43 4.48
CA VAL A 31 -5.24 7.17 4.11
C VAL A 31 -5.99 6.41 3.03
N LEU A 32 -7.28 6.18 3.24
CA LEU A 32 -8.21 5.67 2.22
C LEU A 32 -8.95 6.83 1.55
N GLN A 33 -9.24 6.66 0.26
CA GLN A 33 -9.91 7.69 -0.54
C GLN A 33 -11.35 7.92 -0.07
N ARG A 34 -11.67 9.16 0.31
CA ARG A 34 -13.01 9.60 0.65
C ARG A 34 -13.93 9.70 -0.57
N ASP A 35 -15.23 9.70 -0.32
CA ASP A 35 -16.32 10.00 -1.27
C ASP A 35 -16.35 9.10 -2.52
N LYS A 36 -15.62 7.97 -2.47
CA LYS A 36 -15.57 6.93 -3.49
C LYS A 36 -15.58 5.56 -2.82
N PRO A 37 -16.04 4.49 -3.50
CA PRO A 37 -15.91 3.14 -2.97
C PRO A 37 -14.44 2.81 -2.67
N ALA A 38 -14.15 2.38 -1.45
CA ALA A 38 -12.79 2.01 -1.05
C ALA A 38 -12.58 0.51 -1.34
N ARG A 39 -11.77 0.23 -2.35
CA ARG A 39 -11.42 -1.14 -2.75
C ARG A 39 -10.36 -1.69 -1.82
N ILE A 40 -10.65 -2.83 -1.20
CA ILE A 40 -9.71 -3.60 -0.39
C ILE A 40 -9.54 -4.97 -1.06
N TRP A 41 -8.30 -5.43 -1.19
CA TRP A 41 -7.99 -6.68 -1.87
C TRP A 41 -6.78 -7.34 -1.25
N GLY A 42 -6.61 -8.63 -1.54
CA GLY A 42 -5.51 -9.41 -1.04
C GLY A 42 -5.58 -10.86 -1.49
N TRP A 43 -4.89 -11.70 -0.72
CA TRP A 43 -4.83 -13.13 -0.87
C TRP A 43 -5.28 -13.82 0.41
N ALA A 44 -5.84 -15.01 0.27
CA ALA A 44 -6.14 -15.92 1.36
C ALA A 44 -6.14 -17.35 0.81
N ASP A 45 -6.22 -18.33 1.69
CA ASP A 45 -6.61 -19.69 1.35
C ASP A 45 -7.87 -19.70 0.46
N VAL A 46 -7.94 -20.66 -0.45
CA VAL A 46 -8.99 -20.76 -1.48
C VAL A 46 -10.35 -21.08 -0.85
N GLU A 47 -11.42 -20.48 -1.36
CA GLU A 47 -12.81 -20.68 -0.91
C GLU A 47 -13.03 -20.37 0.58
N LYS A 48 -12.27 -19.44 1.15
CA LYS A 48 -12.40 -18.96 2.53
C LYS A 48 -13.18 -17.67 2.62
N GLU A 49 -13.98 -17.51 3.68
CA GLU A 49 -14.66 -16.26 3.96
C GLU A 49 -13.70 -15.24 4.58
N ILE A 50 -13.68 -14.04 4.01
CA ILE A 50 -12.98 -12.87 4.50
C ILE A 50 -14.01 -11.84 4.94
N VAL A 51 -13.91 -11.38 6.17
CA VAL A 51 -14.76 -10.33 6.75
C VAL A 51 -13.94 -9.07 6.94
N ILE A 52 -14.45 -7.94 6.47
CA ILE A 52 -13.84 -6.61 6.63
C ILE A 52 -14.75 -5.75 7.48
N THR A 53 -14.17 -5.16 8.54
CA THR A 53 -14.83 -4.17 9.40
C THR A 53 -14.07 -2.86 9.37
N PHE A 54 -14.74 -1.77 9.00
CA PHE A 54 -14.15 -0.43 8.99
C PHE A 54 -15.21 0.67 8.99
N ALA A 55 -15.01 1.71 9.80
CA ALA A 55 -15.86 2.91 9.83
C ALA A 55 -17.37 2.61 9.91
N GLY A 56 -17.75 1.64 10.75
CA GLY A 56 -19.15 1.20 10.94
C GLY A 56 -19.69 0.27 9.85
N GLN A 57 -18.92 0.00 8.80
CA GLN A 57 -19.25 -1.00 7.80
C GLN A 57 -18.71 -2.37 8.20
N ARG A 58 -19.48 -3.42 7.88
CA ARG A 58 -19.04 -4.82 7.93
C ARG A 58 -19.47 -5.51 6.65
N LYS A 59 -18.51 -6.01 5.87
CA LYS A 59 -18.78 -6.72 4.61
C LYS A 59 -18.00 -8.02 4.56
N SER A 60 -18.50 -9.03 3.85
CA SER A 60 -17.77 -10.28 3.63
C SER A 60 -17.71 -10.68 2.16
N ILE A 61 -16.68 -11.45 1.82
CA ILE A 61 -16.42 -12.01 0.50
C ILE A 61 -15.77 -13.38 0.66
N VAL A 62 -15.86 -14.23 -0.35
CA VAL A 62 -15.13 -15.51 -0.39
C VAL A 62 -13.98 -15.40 -1.38
N SER A 63 -12.80 -15.87 -1.00
CA SER A 63 -11.64 -15.91 -1.90
C SER A 63 -11.89 -16.78 -3.12
N GLY A 64 -11.36 -16.33 -4.26
CA GLY A 64 -11.44 -17.02 -5.54
C GLY A 64 -10.60 -18.30 -5.57
N LYS A 65 -10.73 -19.05 -6.67
CA LYS A 65 -9.97 -20.29 -6.93
C LYS A 65 -8.46 -20.06 -7.07
N ASP A 66 -8.05 -18.83 -7.30
CA ASP A 66 -6.67 -18.35 -7.37
C ASP A 66 -6.18 -17.76 -6.02
N GLY A 67 -6.99 -17.87 -4.96
CA GLY A 67 -6.71 -17.30 -3.64
C GLY A 67 -6.89 -15.78 -3.56
N LYS A 68 -7.21 -15.11 -4.66
CA LYS A 68 -7.40 -13.64 -4.69
C LYS A 68 -8.80 -13.29 -4.21
N TRP A 69 -8.92 -12.17 -3.52
CA TRP A 69 -10.21 -11.60 -3.14
C TRP A 69 -10.18 -10.08 -3.28
N GLU A 70 -11.34 -9.51 -3.54
CA GLU A 70 -11.54 -8.07 -3.61
C GLU A 70 -12.95 -7.73 -3.13
N ILE A 71 -13.06 -6.69 -2.32
CA ILE A 71 -14.33 -6.14 -1.87
C ILE A 71 -14.27 -4.62 -1.85
N SER A 72 -15.41 -3.97 -2.11
CA SER A 72 -15.53 -2.51 -2.03
C SER A 72 -16.37 -2.10 -0.83
N LEU A 73 -15.80 -1.31 0.06
CA LEU A 73 -16.55 -0.58 1.08
C LEU A 73 -17.31 0.58 0.42
N ASP A 74 -18.45 0.95 0.99
CA ASP A 74 -19.26 2.06 0.51
C ASP A 74 -18.50 3.38 0.66
N PRO A 75 -18.79 4.41 -0.18
CA PRO A 75 -18.20 5.73 -0.05
C PRO A 75 -18.34 6.29 1.37
N MET A 76 -17.25 6.82 1.92
CA MET A 76 -17.20 7.42 3.25
C MET A 76 -16.69 8.86 3.16
N PRO A 77 -17.23 9.79 3.96
CA PRO A 77 -16.73 11.17 3.99
C PRO A 77 -15.32 11.24 4.59
N ALA A 78 -14.68 12.40 4.45
CA ALA A 78 -13.39 12.66 5.10
C ALA A 78 -13.48 12.46 6.63
N ASN A 79 -12.49 11.81 7.22
CA ASN A 79 -12.37 11.64 8.66
C ASN A 79 -10.89 11.66 9.08
N ALA A 80 -10.53 12.64 9.93
CA ALA A 80 -9.18 12.82 10.45
C ALA A 80 -8.94 12.10 11.79
N THR A 81 -9.95 11.45 12.35
CA THR A 81 -9.79 10.55 13.51
C THR A 81 -9.41 9.16 13.01
N GLY A 82 -8.26 8.67 13.49
CA GLY A 82 -7.78 7.32 13.21
C GLY A 82 -8.79 6.24 13.59
N GLN A 83 -9.03 5.31 12.68
CA GLN A 83 -9.91 4.15 12.88
C GLN A 83 -9.16 2.86 12.57
N ALA A 84 -9.53 1.77 13.25
CA ALA A 84 -8.99 0.45 12.96
C ALA A 84 -9.74 -0.15 11.75
N LEU A 85 -8.98 -0.61 10.75
CA LEU A 85 -9.46 -1.47 9.67
C LEU A 85 -9.08 -2.90 10.03
N GLU A 86 -10.08 -3.75 10.21
CA GLU A 86 -9.91 -5.14 10.58
C GLU A 86 -10.33 -6.05 9.43
N ILE A 87 -9.46 -7.01 9.08
CA ILE A 87 -9.70 -8.06 8.10
C ILE A 87 -9.50 -9.40 8.79
N VAL A 88 -10.53 -10.25 8.79
CA VAL A 88 -10.52 -11.56 9.45
C VAL A 88 -10.84 -12.65 8.44
N SER A 89 -10.11 -13.76 8.50
CA SER A 89 -10.41 -14.99 7.78
C SER A 89 -10.08 -16.17 8.70
N GLU A 90 -11.11 -16.96 9.05
CA GLU A 90 -10.99 -18.07 10.01
C GLU A 90 -10.33 -17.66 11.34
N ASP A 91 -9.11 -18.13 11.61
CA ASP A 91 -8.30 -17.85 12.80
C ASP A 91 -7.22 -16.77 12.58
N HIS A 92 -7.15 -16.18 11.39
CA HIS A 92 -6.20 -15.13 11.04
C HIS A 92 -6.87 -13.76 11.05
N SER A 93 -6.22 -12.77 11.65
CA SER A 93 -6.69 -11.37 11.68
C SER A 93 -5.55 -10.42 11.33
N ILE A 94 -5.82 -9.50 10.41
CA ILE A 94 -4.96 -8.34 10.13
C ILE A 94 -5.69 -7.09 10.59
N ILE A 95 -5.03 -6.28 11.41
CA ILE A 95 -5.54 -5.00 11.89
C ILE A 95 -4.58 -3.91 11.44
N PHE A 96 -5.11 -2.91 10.75
CA PHE A 96 -4.41 -1.67 10.45
C PHE A 96 -4.98 -0.57 11.33
N ASP A 97 -4.13 -0.02 12.19
CA ASP A 97 -4.49 1.04 13.14
C ASP A 97 -4.34 2.43 12.52
N ASP A 98 -5.07 3.41 13.08
CA ASP A 98 -4.94 4.83 12.71
C ASP A 98 -5.15 5.12 11.21
N VAL A 99 -6.10 4.41 10.59
CA VAL A 99 -6.48 4.62 9.19
C VAL A 99 -7.38 5.84 9.07
N LEU A 100 -7.01 6.78 8.19
CA LEU A 100 -7.76 8.00 7.93
C LEU A 100 -8.56 7.90 6.63
N LEU A 101 -9.57 8.78 6.48
CA LEU A 101 -10.34 8.95 5.25
C LEU A 101 -10.08 10.35 4.67
N GLY A 102 -9.57 10.43 3.45
CA GLY A 102 -9.11 11.68 2.86
C GLY A 102 -8.81 11.59 1.37
N ASP A 103 -8.02 12.52 0.85
CA ASP A 103 -7.62 12.53 -0.57
C ASP A 103 -6.28 11.84 -0.75
N VAL A 104 -6.22 10.85 -1.65
CA VAL A 104 -5.01 10.05 -1.91
C VAL A 104 -4.43 10.43 -3.27
N TRP A 105 -3.13 10.71 -3.30
CA TRP A 105 -2.40 11.18 -4.49
C TRP A 105 -1.20 10.29 -4.78
N ILE A 106 -1.10 9.83 -6.03
CA ILE A 106 0.08 9.15 -6.53
C ILE A 106 1.07 10.20 -7.04
N CYS A 107 2.26 10.20 -6.46
CA CYS A 107 3.37 11.08 -6.78
C CYS A 107 4.39 10.30 -7.62
N GLY A 108 4.16 10.28 -8.94
CA GLY A 108 5.04 9.61 -9.90
C GLY A 108 5.95 10.57 -10.66
N GLY A 109 6.98 10.04 -11.32
CA GLY A 109 7.92 10.80 -12.13
C GLY A 109 9.37 10.37 -11.88
N GLN A 110 10.30 11.27 -12.19
CA GLN A 110 11.74 11.03 -12.06
C GLN A 110 12.37 11.76 -10.85
N SER A 111 13.67 12.04 -10.92
CA SER A 111 14.51 12.52 -9.81
C SER A 111 13.97 13.77 -9.09
N ASN A 112 13.30 14.68 -9.80
CA ASN A 112 12.71 15.87 -9.19
C ASN A 112 11.49 15.55 -8.30
N MET A 113 10.70 14.53 -8.64
CA MET A 113 9.63 14.05 -7.77
C MET A 113 10.17 13.14 -6.67
N GLU A 114 11.22 12.36 -6.94
CA GLU A 114 11.89 11.53 -5.94
C GLU A 114 12.64 12.36 -4.88
N TRP A 115 13.01 13.60 -5.22
CA TRP A 115 13.84 14.48 -4.39
C TRP A 115 13.30 14.62 -2.95
N ARG A 116 14.09 14.18 -1.98
CA ARG A 116 13.67 14.13 -0.57
C ARG A 116 13.63 15.52 0.08
N LEU A 117 12.72 15.72 1.02
CA LEU A 117 12.58 16.97 1.77
C LEU A 117 13.88 17.32 2.52
N ARG A 118 14.57 16.33 3.10
CA ARG A 118 15.88 16.53 3.77
C ARG A 118 16.97 17.11 2.86
N SER A 119 16.82 16.95 1.55
CA SER A 119 17.75 17.47 0.54
C SER A 119 17.27 18.79 -0.08
N SER A 120 16.18 19.37 0.43
CA SER A 120 15.64 20.65 -0.02
C SER A 120 16.37 21.82 0.64
N ARG A 121 16.37 23.00 0.00
CA ARG A 121 17.11 24.18 0.47
C ARG A 121 16.79 24.58 1.91
N ASP A 122 15.51 24.56 2.27
CA ASP A 122 15.00 25.08 3.55
C ASP A 122 14.64 23.93 4.53
N ALA A 123 15.30 22.78 4.40
CA ALA A 123 14.99 21.57 5.16
C ALA A 123 15.16 21.73 6.68
N ASP A 124 16.11 22.57 7.10
CA ASP A 124 16.39 22.93 8.49
C ASP A 124 15.24 23.71 9.16
N ILE A 125 14.38 24.36 8.36
CA ILE A 125 13.19 25.09 8.83
C ILE A 125 11.93 24.23 8.65
N GLU A 126 11.80 23.56 7.51
CA GLU A 126 10.60 22.80 7.14
C GLU A 126 10.44 21.52 7.97
N ILE A 127 11.52 20.75 8.18
CA ILE A 127 11.41 19.48 8.91
C ILE A 127 10.97 19.69 10.37
N PRO A 128 11.58 20.60 11.17
CA PRO A 128 11.15 20.80 12.56
C PRO A 128 9.72 21.34 12.72
N SER A 129 9.21 22.04 11.69
CA SER A 129 7.87 22.65 11.69
C SER A 129 6.78 21.74 11.10
N ALA A 130 7.16 20.66 10.41
CA ALA A 130 6.25 19.72 9.76
C ALA A 130 5.53 18.81 10.76
N ARG A 131 4.51 19.35 11.45
CA ARG A 131 3.64 18.64 12.40
C ARG A 131 2.22 18.55 11.85
N TYR A 132 2.03 17.71 10.83
CA TYR A 132 0.74 17.55 10.16
C TYR A 132 0.26 16.10 10.29
N PRO A 133 -0.31 15.68 11.44
CA PRO A 133 -0.73 14.29 11.65
C PRO A 133 -1.68 13.76 10.58
N ALA A 134 -2.55 14.61 10.03
CA ALA A 134 -3.48 14.21 8.98
C ALA A 134 -2.84 14.06 7.57
N ILE A 135 -1.55 14.38 7.42
CA ILE A 135 -0.79 14.08 6.19
C ILE A 135 -0.02 12.79 6.43
N ARG A 136 -0.23 11.80 5.58
CA ARG A 136 0.45 10.51 5.60
C ARG A 136 1.15 10.29 4.27
N PHE A 137 2.27 9.59 4.28
CA PHE A 137 2.96 9.25 3.06
C PHE A 137 3.54 7.84 3.12
N ILE A 138 3.64 7.21 1.96
CA ILE A 138 4.33 5.94 1.75
C ILE A 138 5.31 6.15 0.61
N ARG A 139 6.51 5.59 0.76
CA ARG A 139 7.53 5.57 -0.27
C ARG A 139 7.66 4.16 -0.79
N ILE A 140 7.48 3.98 -2.08
CA ILE A 140 7.69 2.71 -2.77
C ILE A 140 9.14 2.70 -3.25
N GLU A 141 9.88 1.65 -2.93
CA GLU A 141 11.24 1.49 -3.44
C GLU A 141 11.16 1.22 -4.96
N PRO A 142 11.94 1.92 -5.79
CA PRO A 142 11.87 1.70 -7.22
C PRO A 142 12.40 0.32 -7.61
N GLU A 143 11.57 -0.43 -8.33
CA GLU A 143 11.96 -1.71 -8.92
C GLU A 143 11.51 -1.76 -10.39
N GLY A 144 12.45 -2.04 -11.29
CA GLY A 144 12.19 -2.09 -12.73
C GLY A 144 11.96 -3.52 -13.20
N LEU A 145 10.70 -3.92 -13.35
CA LEU A 145 10.34 -5.24 -13.87
C LEU A 145 9.58 -5.12 -15.21
N PRO A 146 9.81 -6.04 -16.17
CA PRO A 146 9.19 -5.97 -17.49
C PRO A 146 7.70 -6.29 -17.48
N GLU A 147 7.22 -6.98 -16.45
CA GLU A 147 5.83 -7.38 -16.26
C GLU A 147 5.26 -6.73 -15.00
N PRO A 148 3.98 -6.32 -14.99
CA PRO A 148 3.33 -5.79 -13.80
C PRO A 148 3.40 -6.79 -12.63
N GLN A 149 3.68 -6.29 -11.44
CA GLN A 149 3.63 -7.06 -10.21
C GLN A 149 2.30 -6.82 -9.48
N ASP A 150 1.84 -7.80 -8.71
CA ASP A 150 0.65 -7.64 -7.88
C ASP A 150 0.93 -6.90 -6.54
N ASP A 151 2.20 -6.76 -6.15
CA ASP A 151 2.67 -6.13 -4.92
C ASP A 151 4.10 -5.56 -5.11
N PHE A 152 4.56 -4.73 -4.18
CA PHE A 152 5.95 -4.23 -4.14
C PHE A 152 6.64 -4.67 -2.83
N PRO A 153 7.97 -4.81 -2.78
CA PRO A 153 8.66 -5.21 -1.57
C PRO A 153 8.59 -4.12 -0.48
N SER A 154 8.37 -4.54 0.77
CA SER A 154 8.50 -3.70 1.96
C SER A 154 9.87 -3.94 2.60
N GLU A 155 10.91 -3.30 2.04
CA GLU A 155 12.29 -3.43 2.51
C GLU A 155 12.92 -2.06 2.78
N ASN A 156 13.96 -2.02 3.62
CA ASN A 156 14.74 -0.79 3.89
C ASN A 156 13.89 0.43 4.31
N GLY A 157 12.77 0.19 5.01
CA GLY A 157 11.83 1.24 5.44
C GLY A 157 10.97 1.84 4.32
N ALA A 158 11.00 1.28 3.11
CA ALA A 158 10.01 1.52 2.07
C ALA A 158 8.78 0.62 2.28
N GLY A 159 7.67 1.00 1.67
CA GLY A 159 6.41 0.25 1.74
C GLY A 159 5.66 0.37 3.06
N ILE A 160 6.02 1.34 3.91
CA ILE A 160 5.37 1.61 5.18
C ILE A 160 4.78 3.02 5.15
N TRP A 161 3.53 3.15 5.59
CA TRP A 161 2.88 4.44 5.78
C TRP A 161 3.45 5.16 7.00
N ASN A 162 3.77 6.43 6.83
CA ASN A 162 4.32 7.28 7.85
C ASN A 162 3.44 8.51 8.03
N GLN A 163 3.17 8.86 9.29
CA GLN A 163 2.70 10.19 9.66
C GLN A 163 3.70 11.28 9.24
N CYS A 164 3.23 12.45 8.82
CA CYS A 164 4.06 13.64 8.70
C CYS A 164 4.41 14.19 10.09
N SER A 165 5.65 13.92 10.52
CA SER A 165 6.27 14.46 11.71
C SER A 165 7.73 14.84 11.43
N PRO A 166 8.39 15.66 12.27
CA PRO A 166 9.79 16.02 12.08
C PRO A 166 10.74 14.82 11.97
N GLU A 167 10.38 13.68 12.58
CA GLU A 167 11.20 12.47 12.60
C GLU A 167 11.16 11.70 11.28
N THR A 168 10.03 11.73 10.57
CA THR A 168 9.78 10.90 9.38
C THR A 168 9.80 11.70 8.08
N ILE A 169 9.35 12.96 8.11
CA ILE A 169 9.03 13.74 6.91
C ILE A 169 10.24 14.05 6.03
N GLY A 170 11.44 13.99 6.59
CA GLY A 170 12.69 14.15 5.85
C GLY A 170 12.82 13.19 4.67
N ASP A 171 12.22 12.00 4.74
CA ASP A 171 12.26 10.99 3.67
C ASP A 171 11.09 11.05 2.69
N CYS A 172 10.12 11.94 2.92
CA CYS A 172 9.09 12.25 1.94
C CYS A 172 9.69 13.06 0.77
N SER A 173 9.05 12.99 -0.39
CA SER A 173 9.37 13.90 -1.50
C SER A 173 9.07 15.34 -1.08
N GLY A 174 10.01 16.26 -1.33
CA GLY A 174 9.81 17.68 -1.05
C GLY A 174 8.62 18.24 -1.86
N VAL A 175 8.53 17.89 -3.14
CA VAL A 175 7.43 18.33 -4.02
C VAL A 175 6.09 17.78 -3.52
N ALA A 176 6.02 16.49 -3.19
CA ALA A 176 4.80 15.87 -2.68
C ALA A 176 4.38 16.49 -1.33
N TYR A 177 5.34 16.73 -0.43
CA TYR A 177 5.09 17.37 0.87
C TYR A 177 4.48 18.77 0.71
N PHE A 178 5.10 19.67 -0.06
CA PHE A 178 4.58 21.03 -0.22
C PHE A 178 3.21 21.04 -0.91
N PHE A 179 3.00 20.15 -1.88
CA PHE A 179 1.70 19.94 -2.51
C PHE A 179 0.64 19.49 -1.49
N GLY A 180 0.93 18.41 -0.74
CA GLY A 180 0.03 17.86 0.27
C GLY A 180 -0.25 18.84 1.40
N GLN A 181 0.77 19.56 1.89
CA GLN A 181 0.63 20.61 2.90
C GLN A 181 -0.32 21.71 2.42
N ARG A 182 -0.16 22.17 1.17
CA ARG A 182 -1.03 23.22 0.60
C ARG A 182 -2.48 22.73 0.43
N LEU A 183 -2.68 21.49 0.00
CA LEU A 183 -4.01 20.89 -0.10
C LEU A 183 -4.66 20.75 1.28
N HIS A 184 -3.95 20.16 2.24
CA HIS A 184 -4.45 19.96 3.59
C HIS A 184 -4.86 21.30 4.22
N ARG A 185 -4.05 22.35 4.11
CA ARG A 185 -4.37 23.69 4.61
C ARG A 185 -5.59 24.33 3.95
N ARG A 186 -5.89 23.97 2.71
CA ARG A 186 -7.01 24.56 1.94
C ARG A 186 -8.32 23.78 2.12
N LEU A 187 -8.23 22.47 2.14
CA LEU A 187 -9.38 21.57 2.16
C LEU A 187 -9.73 21.09 3.58
N ASN A 188 -8.76 21.15 4.51
CA ASN A 188 -8.88 20.64 5.87
C ASN A 188 -9.30 19.16 5.93
N VAL A 189 -8.73 18.34 5.05
CA VAL A 189 -8.97 16.89 4.97
C VAL A 189 -7.66 16.12 5.03
N PRO A 190 -7.62 14.88 5.52
CA PRO A 190 -6.43 14.05 5.47
C PRO A 190 -5.89 13.90 4.04
N ILE A 191 -4.58 13.86 3.90
CA ILE A 191 -3.90 13.70 2.61
C ILE A 191 -2.98 12.49 2.66
N GLY A 192 -3.18 11.53 1.77
CA GLY A 192 -2.28 10.40 1.55
C GLY A 192 -1.39 10.64 0.33
N LEU A 193 -0.08 10.54 0.48
CA LEU A 193 0.89 10.71 -0.59
C LEU A 193 1.61 9.38 -0.88
N VAL A 194 1.32 8.78 -2.03
CA VAL A 194 1.99 7.56 -2.48
C VAL A 194 3.15 7.95 -3.40
N ASN A 195 4.36 8.02 -2.86
CA ASN A 195 5.55 8.33 -3.64
C ASN A 195 6.04 7.08 -4.36
N ALA A 196 5.88 7.08 -5.68
CA ALA A 196 6.33 6.03 -6.57
C ALA A 196 7.33 6.59 -7.59
N ALA A 197 8.00 7.71 -7.33
CA ALA A 197 8.92 8.33 -8.28
C ALA A 197 10.29 7.63 -8.31
N TRP A 198 10.93 7.62 -9.49
CA TRP A 198 12.21 6.96 -9.71
C TRP A 198 13.15 7.78 -10.61
N GLY A 199 14.23 8.29 -10.01
CA GLY A 199 15.27 9.05 -10.68
C GLY A 199 16.00 8.29 -11.78
N GLY A 200 16.39 9.03 -12.82
CA GLY A 200 17.09 8.47 -13.98
C GLY A 200 16.21 7.71 -14.96
N THR A 201 14.90 7.61 -14.71
CA THR A 201 13.96 6.95 -15.64
C THR A 201 13.48 7.88 -16.74
N MET A 202 13.54 7.38 -17.98
CA MET A 202 12.82 7.94 -19.14
C MET A 202 11.36 7.48 -19.19
N ALA A 203 10.50 8.20 -19.92
CA ALA A 203 9.08 7.87 -20.09
C ALA A 203 8.82 6.42 -20.58
N GLN A 204 9.73 5.87 -21.40
CA GLN A 204 9.64 4.49 -21.89
C GLN A 204 9.72 3.41 -20.78
N HIS A 205 10.26 3.74 -19.60
CA HIS A 205 10.27 2.81 -18.46
C HIS A 205 8.92 2.76 -17.72
N TRP A 206 8.03 3.72 -17.99
CA TRP A 206 6.71 3.85 -17.34
C TRP A 206 5.56 3.26 -18.16
N VAL A 207 5.88 2.56 -19.24
CA VAL A 207 4.89 1.94 -20.12
C VAL A 207 5.11 0.42 -20.15
N THR A 208 4.02 -0.32 -20.31
CA THR A 208 4.09 -1.78 -20.35
C THR A 208 4.92 -2.24 -21.55
N ARG A 209 5.56 -3.41 -21.44
CA ARG A 209 6.26 -4.06 -22.56
C ARG A 209 5.37 -4.21 -23.80
N ARG A 210 4.07 -4.46 -23.59
CA ARG A 210 3.07 -4.53 -24.67
C ARG A 210 2.94 -3.19 -25.39
N THR A 211 2.86 -2.08 -24.67
CA THR A 211 2.78 -0.72 -25.25
C THR A 211 4.07 -0.36 -26.00
N LEU A 212 5.24 -0.67 -25.44
CA LEU A 212 6.52 -0.39 -26.10
C LEU A 212 6.67 -1.08 -27.46
N LYS A 213 6.16 -2.31 -27.59
CA LYS A 213 6.21 -3.06 -28.85
C LYS A 213 5.32 -2.48 -29.95
N THR A 214 4.44 -1.53 -29.62
CA THR A 214 3.50 -0.91 -30.58
C THR A 214 3.90 0.51 -31.00
N LEU A 215 4.96 1.06 -30.42
CA LEU A 215 5.57 2.34 -30.82
C LEU A 215 6.63 2.10 -31.90
#